data_AF-A0A921YNA3-F1
#
_entry.id   AF-A0A921YNA3-F1
#
_cell.length_a   1.000
_cell.length_b   1.000
_cell.length_c   1.000
_cell.angle_alpha   90.00
_cell.angle_beta   90.00
_cell.angle_gamma   90.00
#
_symmetry.space_group_name_H-M   'P 1'
#
loop_
_entity.id
_entity.type
_entity.pdbx_description
1 polymer ?
#
loop_
_entity_poly.entity_id
_entity_poly.type
_entity_poly.pdbx_seq_one_letter_code
_entity_poly.pdbx_strand_id
1 'polypeptide(L)' 'RNQKVFIGNVSSAGSAVRIGVPQGSILGPFLFLVYINDLPYMVDNMADVVLFADDTSIIFKLNRRDENL' A
#
# COMPACT_ATOMS: atom_id res chain seq x y z
N ARG A 1 11.14 1.59 18.39
CA ARG A 1 10.87 0.20 17.94
C ARG A 1 12.09 -0.27 17.15
N ASN A 2 12.53 -1.53 17.28
CA ASN A 2 13.74 -2.04 16.61
C ASN A 2 13.36 -3.33 15.87
N GLN A 3 13.70 -3.45 14.59
CA GLN A 3 13.35 -4.59 13.75
C GLN A 3 14.60 -5.38 13.38
N LYS A 4 14.47 -6.70 13.31
CA LYS A 4 15.50 -7.63 12.83
C LYS A 4 14.83 -8.76 12.07
N VAL A 5 15.58 -9.38 11.15
CA VAL A 5 15.12 -10.51 10.34
C VAL A 5 15.88 -11.77 10.77
N PHE A 6 15.18 -12.90 10.79
CA PHE A 6 15.75 -14.21 11.09
C PHE A 6 15.43 -15.18 9.95
N ILE A 7 16.46 -15.80 9.38
CA ILE A 7 16.33 -16.76 8.26
C ILE A 7 17.17 -17.98 8.60
N GLY A 8 16.52 -19.15 8.67
CA GLY A 8 17.18 -20.39 9.09
C GLY A 8 17.73 -20.27 10.51
N ASN A 9 19.06 -20.23 10.65
CA ASN A 9 19.76 -20.05 11.92
C ASN A 9 20.53 -18.72 12.02
N VAL A 10 20.32 -17.79 11.09
CA VAL A 10 21.04 -16.52 11.03
C VAL A 10 20.10 -15.35 11.35
N SER A 11 20.57 -14.43 12.20
CA SER A 11 19.86 -13.19 12.55
C SER A 11 20.60 -11.98 12.02
N SER A 12 19.88 -11.00 11.48
CA SER A 12 20.43 -9.67 11.21
C SER A 12 20.69 -8.91 12.52
N ALA A 13 21.51 -7.86 12.44
CA ALA A 13 21.52 -6.81 13.46
C ALA A 13 20.15 -6.09 13.50
N GLY A 14 19.82 -5.49 14.65
CA GLY A 14 18.62 -4.69 14.79
C GLY A 14 18.76 -3.32 14.15
N SER A 15 17.71 -2.85 13.46
CA SER A 15 17.60 -1.49 12.94
C SER A 15 16.41 -0.74 13.55
N ALA A 16 16.62 0.53 13.87
CA ALA A 16 15.57 1.39 14.44
C ALA A 16 14.49 1.71 13.39
N VAL A 17 13.23 1.46 13.74
CA VAL A 17 12.09 1.83 12.90
C VAL A 17 11.79 3.31 13.08
N ARG A 18 11.96 4.10 12.02
CA ARG A 18 11.77 5.56 12.02
C ARG A 18 10.46 6.02 11.39
N ILE A 19 9.82 5.16 10.60
CA ILE A 19 8.64 5.50 9.79
C ILE A 19 7.54 4.48 10.09
N GLY A 20 6.30 4.96 10.06
CA GLY A 20 5.09 4.17 10.30
C GLY A 20 4.53 4.36 11.69
N VAL A 21 3.47 3.61 11.98
CA VAL A 21 2.73 3.68 13.25
C VAL A 21 2.99 2.43 14.11
N PRO A 22 2.86 2.51 15.44
CA PRO A 22 2.90 1.34 16.30
C PRO A 22 1.78 0.36 15.96
N GLN A 23 2.12 -0.91 15.73
CA GLN A 23 1.13 -1.96 15.53
C GLN A 23 0.33 -2.20 16.81
N GLY A 24 -0.99 -2.35 16.69
CA GLY A 24 -1.91 -2.43 17.84
C GLY A 24 -2.31 -1.06 18.39
N SER A 25 -1.87 0.05 17.79
CA SER A 25 -2.40 1.37 18.13
C SER A 25 -3.81 1.53 17.57
N ILE A 26 -4.71 2.11 18.39
CA ILE A 26 -6.10 2.38 18.01
C ILE A 26 -6.17 3.34 16.81
N LEU A 27 -5.28 4.33 16.77
CA LEU A 27 -5.22 5.31 15.68
C LEU A 27 -4.44 4.82 14.45
N GLY A 28 -3.69 3.72 14.55
CA GLY A 28 -2.85 3.22 13.47
C GLY A 28 -3.63 2.97 12.17
N PRO A 29 -4.74 2.21 12.20
CA PRO A 29 -5.58 1.98 11.02
C PRO A 29 -6.15 3.27 10.41
N PHE A 30 -6.56 4.22 11.24
CA PHE A 30 -7.08 5.51 10.77
C PHE A 30 -6.00 6.34 10.06
N LEU A 31 -4.82 6.47 10.67
CA LEU A 31 -3.69 7.19 10.08
C LEU A 31 -3.21 6.52 8.79
N PHE A 32 -3.28 5.19 8.72
CA PHE A 32 -2.99 4.45 7.49
C PHE A 32 -3.99 4.77 6.38
N LEU A 33 -5.30 4.78 6.67
CA LEU A 33 -6.32 5.16 5.69
C LEU A 33 -6.13 6.58 5.18
N VAL A 34 -5.85 7.54 6.06
CA VAL A 34 -5.53 8.93 5.65
C VAL A 34 -4.31 8.98 4.73
N TYR A 35 -3.28 8.19 5.03
CA TYR A 35 -2.05 8.15 4.22
C TYR A 35 -2.27 7.63 2.79
N ILE A 36 -3.11 6.60 2.62
CA ILE A 36 -3.36 5.99 1.30
C ILE A 36 -4.47 6.67 0.50
N ASN A 37 -5.26 7.55 1.12
CA ASN A 37 -6.45 8.12 0.50
C ASN A 37 -6.16 8.99 -0.74
N ASP A 38 -4.90 9.38 -0.95
CA ASP A 38 -4.48 10.16 -2.11
C ASP A 38 -4.17 9.29 -3.34
N LEU A 39 -4.01 7.98 -3.18
CA LEU A 39 -3.66 7.05 -4.26
C LEU A 39 -4.62 7.11 -5.47
N PRO A 40 -5.97 7.20 -5.30
CA PRO A 40 -6.89 7.26 -6.44
C PRO A 40 -6.65 8.48 -7.34
N TYR A 41 -6.21 9.60 -6.77
CA TYR A 41 -5.95 10.82 -7.55
C TYR A 41 -4.69 10.72 -8.43
N MET A 42 -3.79 9.77 -8.15
CA MET A 42 -2.55 9.60 -8.92
C MET A 42 -2.77 9.00 -10.31
N VAL A 43 -3.91 8.36 -10.53
CA VAL A 43 -4.27 7.68 -11.79
C VAL A 43 -5.62 8.17 -12.32
N ASP A 44 -6.01 9.38 -11.92
CA ASP A 44 -7.28 9.98 -12.30
C ASP A 44 -7.47 9.97 -13.81
N ASN A 45 -8.69 9.69 -14.27
CA ASN A 45 -9.07 9.52 -15.68
C ASN A 45 -8.45 8.32 -16.44
N MET A 46 -7.55 7.54 -15.84
CA MET A 46 -6.95 6.34 -16.46
C MET A 46 -7.58 5.04 -15.96
N ALA A 47 -7.87 4.95 -14.66
CA ALA A 47 -8.38 3.75 -14.01
C ALA A 47 -9.26 4.08 -12.80
N ASP A 48 -10.19 3.19 -12.50
CA ASP A 48 -10.94 3.24 -11.25
C ASP A 48 -10.12 2.53 -10.16
N VAL A 49 -9.98 3.14 -8.97
CA VAL A 49 -9.22 2.58 -7.84
C VAL A 49 -10.16 2.24 -6.69
N VAL A 50 -10.06 1.02 -6.17
CA VAL A 50 -10.78 0.54 -4.99
C VAL A 50 -9.77 0.24 -3.89
N LEU A 51 -9.91 0.91 -2.76
CA LEU A 51 -9.06 0.72 -1.57
C LEU A 51 -9.85 0.02 -0.47
N PHE A 52 -9.24 -0.97 0.19
CA PHE A 52 -9.79 -1.60 1.39
C PHE A 52 -8.66 -2.02 2.33
N ALA A 53 -8.50 -1.31 3.46
CA ALA A 53 -7.32 -1.46 4.30
C ALA A 53 -6.05 -1.42 3.43
N ASP A 54 -5.15 -2.40 3.53
CA ASP A 54 -3.93 -2.49 2.72
C ASP A 54 -4.14 -3.05 1.31
N ASP A 55 -5.32 -3.59 0.99
CA ASP A 55 -5.65 -4.06 -0.34
C ASP A 55 -5.98 -2.89 -1.28
N THR A 56 -5.38 -2.92 -2.48
CA THR A 56 -5.62 -1.95 -3.55
C THR A 56 -5.93 -2.67 -4.85
N SER A 57 -7.08 -2.37 -5.45
CA SER A 57 -7.47 -2.85 -6.78
C SER A 57 -7.53 -1.70 -7.76
N ILE A 58 -6.90 -1.85 -8.92
CA ILE A 58 -6.91 -0.87 -10.01
C ILE A 58 -7.62 -1.49 -11.22
N ILE A 59 -8.66 -0.82 -11.71
CA ILE A 59 -9.56 -1.34 -12.74
C ILE A 59 -9.44 -0.46 -13.99
N PHE A 60 -9.00 -1.06 -15.10
CA PHE A 60 -8.86 -0.39 -16.37
C PHE A 60 -10.06 -0.66 -17.27
N LYS A 61 -10.57 0.39 -17.92
CA LYS A 61 -11.57 0.27 -18.99
C LYS A 61 -10.86 0.10 -20.32
N LEU A 62 -10.88 -1.10 -20.87
CA LEU A 62 -10.36 -1.36 -22.21
C LEU A 62 -11.47 -1.15 -23.25
N ASN A 63 -11.30 -0.15 -24.13
CA ASN A 63 -12.16 0.00 -25.29
C ASN A 63 -11.63 -0.88 -26.42
N ARG A 64 -12.35 -1.95 -26.76
CA ARG A 64 -11.98 -2.89 -27.84
C ARG A 64 -12.23 -2.34 -29.25
N ARG A 65 -12.06 -1.04 -29.47
CA ARG A 65 -12.33 -0.39 -30.77
C ARG A 65 -11.08 -0.10 -31.61
N ASP A 66 -9.90 -0.45 -31.12
CA ASP A 66 -8.61 -0.26 -31.82
C ASP A 66 -8.04 -1.57 -32.40
N GLU A 67 -8.89 -2.54 -32.76
CA GLU A 67 -8.49 -3.74 -33.54
C GLU A 67 -8.68 -3.57 -35.06
N ASN A 68 -8.98 -2.37 -35.55
CA ASN A 68 -9.07 -2.07 -36.99
C ASN A 68 -8.22 -0.85 -37.36
N LEU A 69 -6.89 -0.97 -37.33
CA LEU A 69 -5.94 -0.26 -38.18
C LEU A 69 -4.68 -1.12 -38.38
#